data_AF-A0A7L3C599-F1
#
_entry.id   AF-A0A7L3C599-F1
#
_cell.length_a   1.000
_cell.length_b   1.000
_cell.length_c   1.000
_cell.angle_alpha   90.00
_cell.angle_beta   90.00
_cell.angle_gamma   90.00
#
_symmetry.space_group_name_H-M   'P 1'
#
loop_
_entity.id
_entity.type
_entity.pdbx_description
1 polymer ?
#
loop_
_entity_poly.entity_id
_entity_poly.type
_entity_poly.pdbx_seq_one_letter_code
_entity_poly.pdbx_strand_id
1 'polypeptide(L)'
;DLHKPIDKRIYKGTQPTCHDFNQFTAAADTIALLVGFSAGQVQYLDLVKKDTSKLFNEERLIDKTKVTFVKWLPETERLFLASHASGHLYLYDAEQPCGAAAPQYNLLTQGEGFSVFACKSKTPRNPLLKWAVGEGALNEFAFSPDGRSLACVSQDGCLRVFHFDSMLLQGMMKSYFGGLLCVCWSPDGRYVVTGGEDDLVTVWSFAEGRVVARGHGHKSWVNAVAFDPFTGAAQATQPPELSGGEEEDEPPDPLVRRSPAVTYRFGSAGQDTQFCLWDLTEDVLYPRPPLSRARTLTGSGDAGVPVPGLPRSLSRSNSLPQPAGTGSARGPPPDVPPALSVGRFATLTLQERKGPSGTEKEHKRYHSLGNISRSGEKPPGGAGSRGRLDTAKVLGTALCPRIHEVPLLEPLVCKKIAHERLTVLLFLEDCIVTACQEGLICTWARPGK
;
A
#
# COMPACT_ATOMS: atom_id res chain seq x y z
N ASP A 1 -36.03 -0.63 -3.18
CA ASP A 1 -36.67 -1.96 -3.12
C ASP A 1 -35.65 -2.98 -3.60
N LEU A 2 -35.21 -3.91 -2.74
CA LEU A 2 -34.20 -4.91 -3.10
C LEU A 2 -34.73 -6.01 -4.03
N HIS A 3 -36.05 -6.15 -4.17
CA HIS A 3 -36.66 -7.12 -5.08
C HIS A 3 -36.74 -6.62 -6.53
N LYS A 4 -36.37 -5.35 -6.78
CA LYS A 4 -36.44 -4.69 -8.10
C LYS A 4 -35.10 -4.03 -8.49
N PRO A 5 -34.03 -4.81 -8.73
CA PRO A 5 -32.75 -4.28 -9.19
C PRO A 5 -32.83 -3.73 -10.62
N ILE A 6 -32.04 -2.69 -10.92
CA ILE A 6 -31.99 -2.02 -12.24
C ILE A 6 -31.37 -2.93 -13.32
N ASP A 7 -30.35 -3.70 -12.93
CA ASP A 7 -29.79 -4.83 -13.68
C ASP A 7 -29.39 -5.94 -12.68
N LYS A 8 -29.38 -7.20 -13.14
CA LYS A 8 -28.96 -8.36 -12.34
C LYS A 8 -28.33 -9.41 -13.26
N ARG A 9 -27.02 -9.62 -13.12
CA ARG A 9 -26.25 -10.60 -13.89
C ARG A 9 -25.89 -11.82 -13.04
N ILE A 10 -25.84 -12.99 -13.67
CA ILE A 10 -25.54 -14.28 -13.01
C ILE A 10 -24.45 -14.99 -13.82
N TYR A 11 -23.24 -15.01 -13.28
CA TYR A 11 -22.09 -15.66 -13.91
C TYR A 11 -21.97 -17.11 -13.42
N LYS A 12 -22.06 -18.07 -14.35
CA LYS A 12 -22.08 -19.51 -14.04
C LYS A 12 -20.71 -20.20 -14.07
N GLY A 13 -19.69 -19.55 -14.64
CA GLY A 13 -18.35 -20.11 -14.83
C GLY A 13 -17.30 -19.38 -14.00
N THR A 14 -16.89 -18.20 -14.47
CA THR A 14 -15.99 -17.30 -13.75
C THR A 14 -16.79 -16.46 -12.74
N GLN A 15 -16.13 -15.99 -11.69
CA GLN A 15 -16.75 -15.15 -10.66
C GLN A 15 -16.16 -13.73 -10.73
N PRO A 16 -16.98 -12.67 -10.59
CA PRO A 16 -16.48 -11.31 -10.39
C PRO A 16 -15.55 -11.23 -9.17
N THR A 17 -14.47 -10.46 -9.28
CA THR A 17 -13.50 -10.22 -8.20
C THR A 17 -13.41 -8.75 -7.79
N CYS A 18 -13.57 -7.84 -8.75
CA CYS A 18 -13.47 -6.40 -8.58
C CYS A 18 -14.30 -5.71 -9.69
N HIS A 19 -14.65 -4.44 -9.51
CA HIS A 19 -15.40 -3.67 -10.49
C HIS A 19 -15.16 -2.17 -10.32
N ASP A 20 -15.40 -1.38 -11.38
CA ASP A 20 -15.21 0.07 -11.35
C ASP A 20 -16.11 0.81 -12.35
N PHE A 21 -16.70 1.92 -11.92
CA PHE A 21 -17.53 2.79 -12.76
C PHE A 21 -16.71 3.91 -13.37
N ASN A 22 -16.92 4.23 -14.65
CA ASN A 22 -16.32 5.44 -15.22
C ASN A 22 -17.10 6.66 -14.73
N GLN A 23 -16.58 7.33 -13.70
CA GLN A 23 -17.20 8.55 -13.15
C GLN A 23 -17.10 9.75 -14.10
N PHE A 24 -16.12 9.76 -15.02
CA PHE A 24 -15.93 10.85 -15.99
C PHE A 24 -16.96 10.81 -17.12
N THR A 25 -17.44 9.62 -17.51
CA THR A 25 -18.47 9.44 -18.55
C THR A 25 -19.85 9.03 -18.00
N ALA A 26 -20.06 9.14 -16.68
CA ALA A 26 -21.33 8.83 -16.05
C ALA A 26 -22.39 9.89 -16.35
N ALA A 27 -23.43 9.52 -17.09
CA ALA A 27 -24.56 10.39 -17.42
C ALA A 27 -25.89 9.60 -17.37
N ALA A 28 -27.02 10.30 -17.55
CA ALA A 28 -28.33 9.66 -17.49
C ALA A 28 -28.58 8.63 -18.61
N ASP A 29 -27.84 8.71 -19.73
CA ASP A 29 -27.92 7.81 -20.88
C ASP A 29 -26.75 6.79 -20.98
N THR A 30 -25.73 6.88 -20.12
CA THR A 30 -24.53 6.03 -20.15
C THR A 30 -23.99 5.81 -18.75
N ILE A 31 -23.88 4.54 -18.34
CA ILE A 31 -23.21 4.15 -17.08
C ILE A 31 -22.25 3.01 -17.40
N ALA A 32 -21.01 3.38 -17.72
CA ALA A 32 -19.93 2.44 -18.04
C ALA A 32 -19.37 1.77 -16.78
N LEU A 33 -19.38 0.43 -16.76
CA LEU A 33 -18.92 -0.41 -15.67
C LEU A 33 -17.93 -1.46 -16.18
N LEU A 34 -16.76 -1.53 -15.54
CA LEU A 34 -15.81 -2.64 -15.69
C LEU A 34 -16.03 -3.67 -14.58
N VAL A 35 -15.88 -4.96 -14.92
CA VAL A 35 -15.93 -6.08 -13.97
C VAL A 35 -14.75 -7.01 -14.24
N GLY A 36 -13.83 -7.16 -13.28
CA GLY A 36 -12.73 -8.13 -13.33
C GLY A 36 -13.16 -9.51 -12.82
N PHE A 37 -12.55 -10.58 -13.35
CA PHE A 37 -12.95 -11.97 -13.07
C PHE A 37 -11.84 -12.88 -12.56
N SER A 38 -12.25 -13.93 -11.85
CA SER A 38 -11.39 -14.91 -11.19
C SER A 38 -10.48 -15.75 -12.12
N ALA A 39 -10.73 -15.74 -13.42
CA ALA A 39 -9.92 -16.45 -14.43
C ALA A 39 -9.12 -15.52 -15.36
N GLY A 40 -9.17 -14.20 -15.15
CA GLY A 40 -8.35 -13.20 -15.85
C GLY A 40 -9.08 -12.36 -16.90
N GLN A 41 -10.38 -12.57 -17.13
CA GLN A 41 -11.19 -11.70 -18.00
C GLN A 41 -11.51 -10.37 -17.32
N VAL A 42 -11.75 -9.34 -18.14
CA VAL A 42 -12.48 -8.12 -17.75
C VAL A 42 -13.67 -7.95 -18.68
N GLN A 43 -14.85 -7.64 -18.14
CA GLN A 43 -16.04 -7.29 -18.92
C GLN A 43 -16.29 -5.79 -18.82
N TYR A 44 -16.52 -5.13 -19.96
CA TYR A 44 -17.09 -3.79 -20.03
C TYR A 44 -18.60 -3.89 -20.30
N LEU A 45 -19.38 -3.09 -19.58
CA LEU A 45 -20.83 -3.00 -19.65
C LEU A 45 -21.25 -1.53 -19.74
N ASP A 46 -22.29 -1.22 -20.49
CA ASP A 46 -23.13 -0.05 -20.23
C ASP A 46 -24.43 -0.52 -19.59
N LEU A 47 -24.75 -0.03 -18.39
CA LEU A 47 -25.94 -0.43 -17.65
C LEU A 47 -27.23 0.23 -18.18
N VAL A 48 -27.11 1.32 -18.93
CA VAL A 48 -28.23 2.01 -19.61
C VAL A 48 -28.38 1.46 -21.03
N LYS A 49 -27.29 1.44 -21.81
CA LYS A 49 -27.25 0.87 -23.17
C LYS A 49 -27.00 -0.64 -23.11
N LYS A 50 -27.97 -1.37 -22.52
CA LYS A 50 -27.84 -2.75 -22.00
C LYS A 50 -27.28 -3.81 -22.95
N ASP A 51 -27.40 -3.62 -24.27
CA ASP A 51 -26.82 -4.50 -25.29
C ASP A 51 -25.29 -4.39 -25.39
N THR A 52 -24.69 -3.34 -24.80
CA THR A 52 -23.25 -3.09 -24.83
C THR A 52 -22.53 -3.96 -23.80
N SER A 53 -22.00 -5.09 -24.27
CA SER A 53 -21.13 -5.98 -23.48
C SER A 53 -19.90 -6.38 -24.28
N LYS A 54 -18.70 -5.98 -23.82
CA LYS A 54 -17.41 -6.39 -24.41
C LYS A 54 -16.63 -7.24 -23.40
N LEU A 55 -15.96 -8.30 -23.85
CA LEU A 55 -15.03 -9.09 -23.04
C LEU A 55 -13.59 -8.86 -23.48
N PHE A 56 -12.72 -8.58 -22.52
CA PHE A 56 -11.28 -8.46 -22.69
C PHE A 56 -10.60 -9.68 -22.06
N ASN A 57 -9.55 -10.17 -22.72
CA ASN A 57 -8.83 -11.40 -22.33
C ASN A 57 -9.73 -12.66 -22.22
N GLU A 58 -10.80 -12.74 -23.01
CA GLU A 58 -11.78 -13.85 -22.99
C GLU A 58 -11.11 -15.23 -23.09
N GLU A 59 -10.24 -15.39 -24.10
CA GLU A 59 -9.41 -16.57 -24.38
C GLU A 59 -8.25 -16.79 -23.38
N ARG A 60 -8.07 -15.90 -22.40
CA ARG A 60 -7.04 -15.99 -21.34
C ARG A 60 -5.61 -16.09 -21.90
N LEU A 61 -5.36 -15.37 -23.00
CA LEU A 61 -4.08 -15.33 -23.73
C LEU A 61 -3.15 -14.21 -23.25
N ILE A 62 -3.67 -13.19 -22.56
CA ILE A 62 -2.90 -12.07 -22.00
C ILE A 62 -2.40 -12.46 -20.61
N ASP A 63 -3.32 -12.88 -19.73
CA ASP A 63 -3.04 -13.46 -18.42
C ASP A 63 -4.06 -14.57 -18.11
N LYS A 64 -3.71 -15.48 -17.20
CA LYS A 64 -4.55 -16.62 -16.80
C LYS A 64 -4.95 -16.59 -15.33
N THR A 65 -4.36 -15.70 -14.54
CA THR A 65 -4.59 -15.54 -13.10
C THR A 65 -5.75 -14.56 -12.84
N LYS A 66 -6.34 -14.63 -11.63
CA LYS A 66 -7.44 -13.74 -11.24
C LYS A 66 -7.07 -12.27 -11.46
N VAL A 67 -8.03 -11.48 -11.96
CA VAL A 67 -7.96 -10.03 -11.83
C VAL A 67 -8.09 -9.69 -10.35
N THR A 68 -7.20 -8.88 -9.80
CA THR A 68 -7.23 -8.44 -8.40
C THR A 68 -7.94 -7.09 -8.24
N PHE A 69 -7.66 -6.15 -9.14
CA PHE A 69 -8.25 -4.82 -9.14
C PHE A 69 -8.44 -4.31 -10.57
N VAL A 70 -9.45 -3.46 -10.78
CA VAL A 70 -9.68 -2.73 -12.04
C VAL A 70 -9.98 -1.27 -11.71
N LYS A 71 -9.46 -0.36 -12.52
CA LYS A 71 -9.77 1.08 -12.46
C LYS A 71 -9.76 1.69 -13.84
N TRP A 72 -10.69 2.59 -14.12
CA TRP A 72 -10.54 3.57 -15.21
C TRP A 72 -9.35 4.49 -14.93
N LEU A 73 -8.70 4.99 -15.99
CA LEU A 73 -7.74 6.08 -15.82
C LEU A 73 -8.51 7.39 -15.51
N PRO A 74 -8.04 8.22 -14.55
CA PRO A 74 -8.61 9.52 -14.26
C PRO A 74 -8.78 10.37 -15.54
N GLU A 75 -9.91 11.06 -15.65
CA GLU A 75 -10.23 11.95 -16.79
C GLU A 75 -10.17 11.28 -18.18
N THR A 76 -10.39 9.96 -18.27
CA THR A 76 -10.47 9.25 -19.56
C THR A 76 -11.79 8.50 -19.78
N GLU A 77 -12.23 8.48 -21.04
CA GLU A 77 -13.46 7.79 -21.45
C GLU A 77 -13.25 6.29 -21.71
N ARG A 78 -12.04 5.91 -22.11
CA ARG A 78 -11.73 4.61 -22.74
C ARG A 78 -10.56 3.83 -22.14
N LEU A 79 -9.67 4.46 -21.38
CA LEU A 79 -8.47 3.78 -20.88
C LEU A 79 -8.72 3.19 -19.48
N PHE A 80 -8.29 1.95 -19.26
CA PHE A 80 -8.38 1.32 -17.94
C PHE A 80 -7.20 0.40 -17.63
N LEU A 81 -6.89 0.27 -16.34
CA LEU A 81 -5.91 -0.66 -15.81
C LEU A 81 -6.61 -1.89 -15.21
N ALA A 82 -6.00 -3.05 -15.39
CA ALA A 82 -6.35 -4.28 -14.68
C ALA A 82 -5.11 -4.93 -14.08
N SER A 83 -5.13 -5.20 -12.77
CA SER A 83 -4.05 -5.92 -12.07
C SER A 83 -4.40 -7.38 -11.87
N HIS A 84 -3.37 -8.22 -11.78
CA HIS A 84 -3.51 -9.67 -11.73
C HIS A 84 -2.64 -10.31 -10.64
N ALA A 85 -3.10 -11.46 -10.15
CA ALA A 85 -2.37 -12.28 -9.17
C ALA A 85 -1.06 -12.90 -9.69
N SER A 86 -0.71 -12.68 -10.97
CA SER A 86 0.58 -12.94 -11.58
C SER A 86 1.68 -11.92 -11.24
N GLY A 87 1.35 -10.82 -10.55
CA GLY A 87 2.28 -9.70 -10.33
C GLY A 87 2.36 -8.80 -11.56
N HIS A 88 1.28 -8.73 -12.32
CA HIS A 88 1.20 -7.98 -13.57
C HIS A 88 0.03 -7.00 -13.58
N LEU A 89 0.24 -5.89 -14.25
CA LEU A 89 -0.72 -4.82 -14.47
C LEU A 89 -0.76 -4.54 -15.98
N TYR A 90 -1.95 -4.45 -16.56
CA TYR A 90 -2.12 -4.26 -18.01
C TYR A 90 -2.96 -3.01 -18.28
N LEU A 91 -2.52 -2.20 -19.25
CA LEU A 91 -3.29 -1.09 -19.78
C LEU A 91 -4.13 -1.55 -20.97
N TYR A 92 -5.43 -1.26 -20.92
CA TYR A 92 -6.39 -1.53 -21.97
C TYR A 92 -7.02 -0.24 -22.48
N ASP A 93 -7.44 -0.25 -23.74
CA ASP A 93 -8.33 0.72 -24.35
C ASP A 93 -9.66 0.02 -24.70
N ALA A 94 -10.77 0.51 -24.16
CA ALA A 94 -12.11 -0.07 -24.30
C ALA A 94 -12.64 -0.07 -25.74
N GLU A 95 -12.02 0.67 -26.66
CA GLU A 95 -12.32 0.63 -28.09
C GLU A 95 -11.57 -0.48 -28.84
N GLN A 96 -10.43 -0.96 -28.33
CA GLN A 96 -9.55 -1.89 -29.06
C GLN A 96 -9.91 -3.37 -28.84
N PRO A 97 -9.83 -4.22 -29.87
CA PRO A 97 -10.01 -5.66 -29.73
C PRO A 97 -8.82 -6.33 -29.04
N CYS A 98 -9.05 -7.42 -28.31
CA CYS A 98 -7.98 -8.34 -27.92
C CYS A 98 -7.52 -9.17 -29.14
N GLY A 99 -6.24 -9.54 -29.18
CA GLY A 99 -5.70 -10.39 -30.25
C GLY A 99 -6.03 -11.88 -30.06
N ALA A 100 -6.36 -12.58 -31.15
CA ALA A 100 -6.61 -14.03 -31.19
C ALA A 100 -5.36 -14.92 -30.98
N ALA A 101 -4.25 -14.34 -30.55
CA ALA A 101 -2.99 -15.01 -30.23
C ALA A 101 -2.29 -14.25 -29.10
N ALA A 102 -1.51 -14.96 -28.28
CA ALA A 102 -0.81 -14.37 -27.14
C ALA A 102 0.03 -13.14 -27.56
N PRO A 103 -0.07 -12.01 -26.85
CA PRO A 103 0.64 -10.78 -27.21
C PRO A 103 2.15 -10.97 -27.10
N GLN A 104 2.86 -10.53 -28.14
CA GLN A 104 4.32 -10.36 -28.08
C GLN A 104 4.64 -9.01 -27.45
N TYR A 105 5.76 -8.93 -26.73
CA TYR A 105 6.14 -7.77 -25.92
C TYR A 105 7.54 -7.29 -26.25
N ASN A 106 7.73 -5.98 -26.34
CA ASN A 106 9.04 -5.32 -26.35
C ASN A 106 9.24 -4.58 -25.02
N LEU A 107 10.42 -4.67 -24.40
CA LEU A 107 10.74 -3.89 -23.20
C LEU A 107 10.78 -2.38 -23.55
N LEU A 108 10.14 -1.54 -22.73
CA LEU A 108 10.22 -0.08 -22.78
C LEU A 108 11.18 0.45 -21.72
N THR A 109 11.00 0.03 -20.46
CA THR A 109 11.83 0.44 -19.32
C THR A 109 11.88 -0.64 -18.25
N GLN A 110 12.89 -0.59 -17.39
CA GLN A 110 13.10 -1.52 -16.28
C GLN A 110 13.85 -0.81 -15.15
N GLY A 111 13.51 -1.13 -13.91
CA GLY A 111 14.18 -0.62 -12.73
C GLY A 111 14.12 -1.61 -11.56
N GLU A 112 14.25 -1.11 -10.33
CA GLU A 112 14.30 -1.96 -9.14
C GLU A 112 12.94 -2.64 -8.87
N GLY A 113 12.88 -3.95 -9.08
CA GLY A 113 11.68 -4.74 -8.86
C GLY A 113 10.54 -4.48 -9.85
N PHE A 114 10.80 -3.91 -11.04
CA PHE A 114 9.76 -3.77 -12.08
C PHE A 114 10.32 -3.74 -13.51
N SER A 115 9.49 -4.17 -14.48
CA SER A 115 9.75 -4.06 -15.92
C SER A 115 8.46 -3.67 -16.67
N VAL A 116 8.57 -2.81 -17.67
CA VAL A 116 7.45 -2.29 -18.46
C VAL A 116 7.65 -2.62 -19.93
N PHE A 117 6.59 -3.08 -20.58
CA PHE A 117 6.61 -3.58 -21.95
C PHE A 117 5.44 -3.01 -22.78
N ALA A 118 5.69 -2.70 -24.06
CA ALA A 118 4.66 -2.42 -25.05
C ALA A 118 4.25 -3.70 -25.79
N CYS A 119 2.98 -3.83 -26.18
CA CYS A 119 2.58 -4.89 -27.10
C CYS A 119 3.13 -4.62 -28.51
N LYS A 120 3.85 -5.61 -29.06
CA LYS A 120 4.30 -5.61 -30.44
C LYS A 120 3.12 -5.98 -31.34
N SER A 121 2.66 -5.02 -32.15
CA SER A 121 1.60 -5.21 -33.13
C SER A 121 1.80 -4.35 -34.38
N LYS A 122 1.16 -4.72 -35.49
CA LYS A 122 1.00 -3.87 -36.69
C LYS A 122 -0.34 -3.12 -36.71
N THR A 123 -1.31 -3.59 -35.93
CA THR A 123 -2.64 -2.99 -35.77
C THR A 123 -2.87 -2.63 -34.30
N PRO A 124 -3.63 -1.56 -34.01
CA PRO A 124 -4.14 -1.32 -32.66
C PRO A 124 -4.85 -2.57 -32.11
N ARG A 125 -4.48 -2.98 -30.89
CA ARG A 125 -5.07 -4.11 -30.16
C ARG A 125 -4.70 -4.05 -28.68
N ASN A 126 -5.49 -4.71 -27.86
CA ASN A 126 -5.22 -4.91 -26.44
C ASN A 126 -4.31 -6.13 -26.15
N PRO A 127 -3.48 -6.07 -25.09
CA PRO A 127 -3.27 -4.93 -24.20
C PRO A 127 -2.32 -3.90 -24.83
N LEU A 128 -2.40 -2.64 -24.43
CA LEU A 128 -1.46 -1.61 -24.89
C LEU A 128 -0.09 -1.79 -24.24
N LEU A 129 -0.08 -1.88 -22.90
CA LEU A 129 1.10 -2.03 -22.06
C LEU A 129 0.94 -3.22 -21.11
N LYS A 130 2.07 -3.81 -20.74
CA LYS A 130 2.22 -4.72 -19.60
C LYS A 130 3.28 -4.15 -18.65
N TRP A 131 2.93 -4.00 -17.38
CA TRP A 131 3.88 -3.80 -16.29
C TRP A 131 4.00 -5.12 -15.52
N ALA A 132 5.22 -5.56 -15.21
CA ALA A 132 5.52 -6.59 -14.22
C ALA A 132 6.09 -5.89 -12.98
N VAL A 133 5.51 -6.13 -11.81
CA VAL A 133 5.74 -5.34 -10.60
C VAL A 133 5.91 -6.27 -9.41
N GLY A 134 7.11 -6.31 -8.84
CA GLY A 134 7.46 -7.11 -7.66
C GLY A 134 7.53 -8.61 -7.88
N GLU A 135 7.50 -9.34 -6.77
CA GLU A 135 7.30 -10.80 -6.73
C GLU A 135 5.93 -11.14 -6.11
N GLY A 136 5.27 -12.18 -6.62
CA GLY A 136 3.94 -12.61 -6.17
C GLY A 136 2.79 -11.78 -6.78
N ALA A 137 1.62 -11.81 -6.15
CA ALA A 137 0.44 -11.08 -6.64
C ALA A 137 0.59 -9.56 -6.46
N LEU A 138 0.04 -8.78 -7.40
CA LEU A 138 -0.26 -7.36 -7.16
C LEU A 138 -1.68 -7.29 -6.63
N ASN A 139 -1.85 -6.80 -5.40
CA ASN A 139 -3.09 -6.94 -4.64
C ASN A 139 -4.07 -5.79 -4.90
N GLU A 140 -3.59 -4.55 -4.86
CA GLU A 140 -4.36 -3.34 -5.18
C GLU A 140 -3.43 -2.27 -5.79
N PHE A 141 -4.00 -1.31 -6.52
CA PHE A 141 -3.32 -0.12 -6.97
C PHE A 141 -4.25 1.11 -6.91
N ALA A 142 -3.68 2.29 -6.67
CA ALA A 142 -4.41 3.56 -6.61
C ALA A 142 -3.64 4.68 -7.33
N PHE A 143 -4.34 5.42 -8.19
CA PHE A 143 -3.84 6.70 -8.71
C PHE A 143 -3.81 7.76 -7.61
N SER A 144 -2.85 8.69 -7.70
CA SER A 144 -2.86 9.93 -6.94
C SER A 144 -4.05 10.82 -7.36
N PRO A 145 -4.50 11.77 -6.52
CA PRO A 145 -5.62 12.65 -6.86
C PRO A 145 -5.41 13.50 -8.12
N ASP A 146 -4.15 13.75 -8.51
CA ASP A 146 -3.78 14.45 -9.74
C ASP A 146 -3.58 13.52 -10.96
N GLY A 147 -3.80 12.21 -10.79
CA GLY A 147 -3.65 11.18 -11.83
C GLY A 147 -2.21 10.85 -12.25
N ARG A 148 -1.20 11.62 -11.82
CA ARG A 148 0.18 11.52 -12.35
C ARG A 148 1.00 10.36 -11.77
N SER A 149 0.63 9.88 -10.59
CA SER A 149 1.37 8.86 -9.85
C SER A 149 0.49 7.65 -9.57
N LEU A 150 1.08 6.46 -9.62
CA LEU A 150 0.41 5.18 -9.43
C LEU A 150 1.07 4.43 -8.27
N ALA A 151 0.35 4.28 -7.16
CA ALA A 151 0.77 3.47 -6.02
C ALA A 151 0.30 2.02 -6.22
N CYS A 152 1.20 1.06 -6.12
CA CYS A 152 0.95 -0.37 -6.26
C CYS A 152 1.41 -1.12 -5.01
N VAL A 153 0.58 -2.03 -4.48
CA VAL A 153 0.94 -2.92 -3.37
C VAL A 153 0.94 -4.39 -3.80
N SER A 154 1.97 -5.13 -3.37
CA SER A 154 2.22 -6.51 -3.80
C SER A 154 2.50 -7.48 -2.65
N GLN A 155 2.41 -8.78 -2.97
CA GLN A 155 2.56 -9.89 -2.02
C GLN A 155 3.99 -10.08 -1.49
N ASP A 156 5.01 -9.54 -2.19
CA ASP A 156 6.35 -9.31 -1.63
C ASP A 156 6.35 -8.30 -0.46
N GLY A 157 5.22 -7.65 -0.19
CA GLY A 157 5.04 -6.67 0.86
C GLY A 157 5.73 -5.35 0.59
N CYS A 158 5.84 -4.97 -0.68
CA CYS A 158 6.34 -3.67 -1.08
C CYS A 158 5.20 -2.78 -1.57
N LEU A 159 5.24 -1.52 -1.18
CA LEU A 159 4.60 -0.42 -1.87
C LEU A 159 5.60 0.10 -2.90
N ARG A 160 5.16 0.28 -4.14
CA ARG A 160 5.93 0.93 -5.21
C ARG A 160 5.08 2.04 -5.81
N VAL A 161 5.61 3.25 -5.83
CA VAL A 161 4.95 4.43 -6.40
C VAL A 161 5.68 4.84 -7.67
N PHE A 162 4.95 4.89 -8.77
CA PHE A 162 5.46 5.17 -10.11
C PHE A 162 4.89 6.47 -10.65
N HIS A 163 5.69 7.27 -11.36
CA HIS A 163 5.13 8.28 -12.25
C HIS A 163 4.51 7.55 -13.44
N PHE A 164 3.24 7.79 -13.73
CA PHE A 164 2.48 7.01 -14.69
C PHE A 164 3.01 7.17 -16.13
N ASP A 165 3.08 8.41 -16.64
CA ASP A 165 3.45 8.67 -18.05
C ASP A 165 4.90 8.31 -18.39
N SER A 166 5.84 8.64 -17.50
CA SER A 166 7.26 8.29 -17.68
C SER A 166 7.58 6.85 -17.32
N MET A 167 6.66 6.15 -16.65
CA MET A 167 6.77 4.74 -16.26
C MET A 167 7.97 4.45 -15.35
N LEU A 168 8.40 5.44 -14.55
CA LEU A 168 9.55 5.37 -13.64
C LEU A 168 9.13 5.29 -12.17
N LEU A 169 9.87 4.53 -11.38
CA LEU A 169 9.70 4.45 -9.92
C LEU A 169 10.11 5.77 -9.26
N GLN A 170 9.19 6.40 -8.52
CA GLN A 170 9.43 7.60 -7.71
C GLN A 170 9.79 7.25 -6.26
N GLY A 171 9.20 6.19 -5.71
CA GLY A 171 9.40 5.81 -4.32
C GLY A 171 9.01 4.37 -4.02
N MET A 172 9.58 3.82 -2.94
CA MET A 172 9.36 2.45 -2.51
C MET A 172 9.35 2.36 -0.98
N MET A 173 8.58 1.43 -0.44
CA MET A 173 8.51 1.10 0.98
C MET A 173 8.27 -0.40 1.14
N LYS A 174 8.81 -1.01 2.19
CA LYS A 174 8.60 -2.41 2.57
C LYS A 174 7.80 -2.47 3.89
N SER A 175 6.81 -3.36 3.95
CA SER A 175 6.07 -3.69 5.19
C SER A 175 7.01 -4.19 6.30
N TYR A 176 6.53 -4.22 7.55
CA TYR A 176 7.31 -4.78 8.65
C TYR A 176 7.39 -6.31 8.54
N PHE A 177 6.28 -6.94 8.15
CA PHE A 177 6.21 -8.36 7.77
C PHE A 177 5.16 -8.61 6.67
N GLY A 178 5.14 -9.81 6.09
CA GLY A 178 4.12 -10.26 5.14
C GLY A 178 4.00 -9.42 3.85
N GLY A 179 2.88 -9.61 3.15
CA GLY A 179 2.43 -8.83 1.99
C GLY A 179 1.72 -7.52 2.37
N LEU A 180 1.56 -6.63 1.38
CA LEU A 180 0.66 -5.47 1.47
C LEU A 180 -0.58 -5.76 0.62
N LEU A 181 -1.75 -5.45 1.16
CA LEU A 181 -3.04 -5.91 0.64
C LEU A 181 -3.86 -4.79 0.01
N CYS A 182 -3.83 -3.60 0.62
CA CYS A 182 -4.63 -2.44 0.20
C CYS A 182 -3.84 -1.12 0.29
N VAL A 183 -4.23 -0.12 -0.51
CA VAL A 183 -3.55 1.17 -0.66
C VAL A 183 -4.49 2.32 -1.00
N CYS A 184 -4.31 3.49 -0.38
CA CYS A 184 -5.00 4.72 -0.75
C CYS A 184 -4.11 5.96 -0.57
N TRP A 185 -4.46 7.04 -1.28
CA TRP A 185 -3.80 8.35 -1.19
C TRP A 185 -4.58 9.32 -0.30
N SER A 186 -3.88 10.28 0.32
CA SER A 186 -4.52 11.45 0.92
C SER A 186 -5.21 12.30 -0.16
N PRO A 187 -6.27 13.08 0.19
CA PRO A 187 -7.01 13.88 -0.80
C PRO A 187 -6.16 14.91 -1.57
N ASP A 188 -5.01 15.28 -1.03
CA ASP A 188 -4.04 16.21 -1.60
C ASP A 188 -2.76 15.53 -2.16
N GLY A 189 -2.73 14.20 -2.20
CA GLY A 189 -1.61 13.42 -2.75
C GLY A 189 -0.30 13.44 -1.95
N ARG A 190 -0.24 14.10 -0.78
CA ARG A 190 0.99 14.17 0.02
C ARG A 190 1.37 12.87 0.73
N TYR A 191 0.39 12.01 1.05
CA TYR A 191 0.59 10.77 1.81
C TYR A 191 -0.06 9.58 1.13
N VAL A 192 0.55 8.40 1.32
CA VAL A 192 -0.01 7.10 0.97
C VAL A 192 -0.21 6.29 2.25
N VAL A 193 -1.35 5.65 2.40
CA VAL A 193 -1.63 4.69 3.47
C VAL A 193 -1.77 3.30 2.88
N THR A 194 -1.17 2.30 3.53
CA THR A 194 -1.26 0.88 3.13
C THR A 194 -1.67 0.00 4.30
N GLY A 195 -2.51 -1.00 4.06
CA GLY A 195 -2.81 -2.09 4.99
C GLY A 195 -2.09 -3.39 4.61
N GLY A 196 -1.64 -4.17 5.61
CA GLY A 196 -0.80 -5.36 5.41
C GLY A 196 -1.25 -6.64 6.09
N GLU A 197 -0.49 -7.70 5.82
CA GLU A 197 -0.54 -9.00 6.51
C GLU A 197 0.18 -9.00 7.87
N ASP A 198 0.78 -7.87 8.26
CA ASP A 198 1.41 -7.62 9.56
C ASP A 198 0.45 -6.94 10.57
N ASP A 199 -0.85 -6.91 10.27
CA ASP A 199 -1.95 -6.30 11.04
C ASP A 199 -1.81 -4.79 11.26
N LEU A 200 -0.88 -4.13 10.54
CA LEU A 200 -0.63 -2.70 10.63
C LEU A 200 -1.28 -1.93 9.49
N VAL A 201 -1.60 -0.67 9.78
CA VAL A 201 -1.62 0.39 8.76
C VAL A 201 -0.27 1.09 8.75
N THR A 202 0.27 1.43 7.59
CA THR A 202 1.52 2.20 7.46
C THR A 202 1.26 3.47 6.65
N VAL A 203 1.82 4.59 7.11
CA VAL A 203 1.66 5.92 6.52
C VAL A 203 3.01 6.36 5.95
N TRP A 204 3.04 6.70 4.67
CA TRP A 204 4.24 7.02 3.91
C TRP A 204 4.11 8.40 3.26
N SER A 205 5.13 9.25 3.42
CA SER A 205 5.18 10.61 2.86
C SER A 205 5.75 10.56 1.45
N PHE A 206 4.97 11.00 0.47
CA PHE A 206 5.37 10.99 -0.94
C PHE A 206 6.50 11.98 -1.21
N ALA A 207 6.45 13.16 -0.57
CA ALA A 207 7.48 14.20 -0.70
C ALA A 207 8.82 13.84 -0.03
N GLU A 208 8.81 13.04 1.04
CA GLU A 208 10.03 12.64 1.77
C GLU A 208 10.51 11.21 1.42
N GLY A 209 9.72 10.43 0.67
CA GLY A 209 10.03 9.07 0.27
C GLY A 209 10.09 8.03 1.41
N ARG A 210 9.59 8.36 2.62
CA ARG A 210 9.78 7.56 3.84
C ARG A 210 8.48 7.26 4.58
N VAL A 211 8.51 6.24 5.45
CA VAL A 211 7.49 6.02 6.47
C VAL A 211 7.48 7.20 7.45
N VAL A 212 6.29 7.73 7.75
CA VAL A 212 6.08 8.78 8.77
C VAL A 212 5.38 8.26 10.02
N ALA A 213 4.54 7.23 9.91
CA ALA A 213 3.90 6.58 11.06
C ALA A 213 3.47 5.14 10.72
N ARG A 214 3.17 4.34 11.74
CA ARG A 214 2.39 3.09 11.63
C ARG A 214 1.26 3.11 12.65
N GLY A 215 0.14 2.46 12.37
CA GLY A 215 -0.96 2.28 13.32
C GLY A 215 -1.14 0.82 13.68
N HIS A 216 -1.33 0.54 14.97
CA HIS A 216 -1.62 -0.79 15.49
C HIS A 216 -2.99 -0.80 16.19
N GLY A 217 -3.80 -1.83 15.96
CA GLY A 217 -5.18 -1.88 16.49
C GLY A 217 -6.07 -2.94 15.84
N HIS A 218 -5.74 -3.37 14.62
CA HIS A 218 -6.28 -4.61 14.06
C HIS A 218 -5.65 -5.84 14.73
N LYS A 219 -6.35 -6.98 14.61
CA LYS A 219 -5.96 -8.29 15.18
C LYS A 219 -5.87 -9.38 14.11
N SER A 220 -5.91 -8.97 12.85
CA SER A 220 -5.75 -9.76 11.64
C SER A 220 -5.61 -8.80 10.46
N TRP A 221 -5.35 -9.33 9.27
CA TRP A 221 -4.91 -8.58 8.10
C TRP A 221 -5.85 -7.43 7.71
N VAL A 222 -5.27 -6.32 7.26
CA VAL A 222 -6.03 -5.13 6.86
C VAL A 222 -6.44 -5.24 5.39
N ASN A 223 -7.75 -5.36 5.14
CA ASN A 223 -8.31 -5.62 3.81
C ASN A 223 -8.63 -4.35 3.01
N ALA A 224 -8.93 -3.23 3.68
CA ALA A 224 -9.20 -1.95 3.03
C ALA A 224 -8.70 -0.78 3.88
N VAL A 225 -8.25 0.29 3.21
CA VAL A 225 -7.84 1.58 3.79
C VAL A 225 -8.44 2.71 2.95
N ALA A 226 -8.94 3.77 3.57
CA ALA A 226 -9.49 4.93 2.86
C ALA A 226 -9.33 6.21 3.68
N PHE A 227 -8.91 7.32 3.05
CA PHE A 227 -9.00 8.64 3.66
C PHE A 227 -10.44 9.14 3.70
N ASP A 228 -10.75 9.97 4.69
CA ASP A 228 -12.01 10.69 4.79
C ASP A 228 -11.82 12.15 4.34
N PRO A 229 -12.18 12.51 3.10
CA PRO A 229 -11.99 13.87 2.59
C PRO A 229 -12.93 14.89 3.24
N PHE A 230 -13.94 14.45 4.00
CA PHE A 230 -14.99 15.31 4.56
C PHE A 230 -14.71 15.76 6.01
N THR A 231 -13.62 15.32 6.65
CA THR A 231 -13.34 15.66 8.06
C THR A 231 -11.88 16.02 8.39
N GLY A 232 -11.00 16.11 7.39
CA GLY A 232 -9.62 16.61 7.56
C GLY A 232 -9.49 18.09 7.20
N ALA A 233 -8.61 18.84 7.89
CA ALA A 233 -8.41 20.27 7.66
C ALA A 233 -7.83 20.63 6.27
N ALA A 234 -7.34 19.65 5.50
CA ALA A 234 -6.72 19.83 4.19
C ALA A 234 -7.62 20.49 3.11
N GLN A 235 -8.93 20.61 3.33
CA GLN A 235 -9.86 21.26 2.40
C GLN A 235 -10.03 22.78 2.65
N ALA A 236 -9.34 23.36 3.63
CA ALA A 236 -9.43 24.77 4.03
C ALA A 236 -8.70 25.74 3.06
N THR A 237 -8.96 25.64 1.76
CA THR A 237 -8.46 26.58 0.73
C THR A 237 -9.54 27.58 0.31
N GLN A 238 -9.99 28.40 1.25
CA GLN A 238 -10.50 29.74 0.94
C GLN A 238 -9.53 30.77 1.53
N PRO A 239 -9.12 31.82 0.77
CA PRO A 239 -8.46 32.95 1.39
C PRO A 239 -9.47 33.61 2.36
N PRO A 240 -9.04 34.04 3.56
CA PRO A 240 -9.93 34.80 4.43
C PRO A 240 -10.32 36.10 3.74
N GLU A 241 -11.61 36.33 3.52
CA GLU A 241 -12.08 37.66 3.15
C GLU A 241 -11.73 38.62 4.28
N LEU A 242 -11.13 39.77 3.92
CA LEU A 242 -10.65 40.77 4.87
C LEU A 242 -11.82 41.59 5.44
N SER A 243 -12.65 40.94 6.24
CA SER A 243 -13.61 41.57 7.15
C SER A 243 -12.84 42.29 8.25
N GLY A 244 -12.38 43.51 7.95
CA GLY A 244 -11.66 44.35 8.91
C GLY A 244 -12.51 44.69 10.12
N GLY A 245 -12.17 44.09 11.27
CA GLY A 245 -12.62 44.47 12.60
C GLY A 245 -11.38 44.62 13.49
N GLU A 246 -11.21 45.79 14.09
CA GLU A 246 -10.10 46.08 15.00
C GLU A 246 -10.47 45.58 16.41
N GLU A 247 -10.01 44.38 16.76
CA GLU A 247 -10.01 43.88 18.14
C GLU A 247 -8.55 43.68 18.60
N GLU A 248 -8.28 44.05 19.86
CA GLU A 248 -6.91 44.32 20.34
C GLU A 248 -6.11 43.04 20.66
N ASP A 249 -4.80 43.05 20.37
CA ASP A 249 -3.87 41.93 20.62
C ASP A 249 -3.67 41.63 22.13
N GLU A 250 -4.51 40.77 22.72
CA GLU A 250 -4.14 40.05 23.95
C GLU A 250 -3.26 38.83 23.59
N PRO A 251 -2.05 38.69 24.17
CA PRO A 251 -1.17 37.56 23.85
C PRO A 251 -1.78 36.23 24.38
N PRO A 252 -1.96 35.21 23.52
CA PRO A 252 -2.71 34.01 23.90
C PRO A 252 -2.02 33.20 24.99
N ASP A 253 -2.80 32.81 26.02
CA ASP A 253 -2.33 32.05 27.18
C ASP A 253 -1.58 30.76 26.76
N PRO A 254 -0.28 30.62 27.11
CA PRO A 254 0.54 29.48 26.72
C PRO A 254 0.14 28.15 27.40
N LEU A 255 -0.84 28.15 28.31
CA LEU A 255 -1.35 26.94 28.97
C LEU A 255 -2.56 26.30 28.25
N VAL A 256 -3.21 27.01 27.32
CA VAL A 256 -4.29 26.43 26.51
C VAL A 256 -3.70 25.47 25.47
N ARG A 257 -3.62 24.18 25.84
CA ARG A 257 -3.39 23.08 24.90
C ARG A 257 -4.55 22.97 23.91
N ARG A 258 -4.52 23.78 22.84
CA ARG A 258 -5.30 23.51 21.63
C ARG A 258 -4.98 22.08 21.21
N SER A 259 -5.99 21.22 21.13
CA SER A 259 -5.87 19.90 20.52
C SER A 259 -5.27 20.08 19.12
N PRO A 260 -4.22 19.34 18.73
CA PRO A 260 -3.56 19.55 17.44
C PRO A 260 -4.58 19.35 16.32
N ALA A 261 -4.61 20.29 15.37
CA ALA A 261 -5.60 20.27 14.31
C ALA A 261 -5.49 18.98 13.50
N VAL A 262 -6.62 18.28 13.33
CA VAL A 262 -6.68 17.03 12.56
C VAL A 262 -6.40 17.34 11.10
N THR A 263 -5.15 17.09 10.69
CA THR A 263 -4.68 17.39 9.33
C THR A 263 -5.37 16.46 8.33
N TYR A 264 -5.45 15.17 8.67
CA TYR A 264 -6.23 14.17 7.94
C TYR A 264 -6.91 13.20 8.89
N ARG A 265 -8.00 12.62 8.42
CA ARG A 265 -8.62 11.42 8.98
C ARG A 265 -8.60 10.31 7.94
N PHE A 266 -8.34 9.07 8.37
CA PHE A 266 -8.50 7.89 7.53
C PHE A 266 -9.08 6.72 8.33
N GLY A 267 -9.67 5.76 7.66
CA GLY A 267 -10.17 4.53 8.25
C GLY A 267 -9.53 3.29 7.63
N SER A 268 -9.67 2.17 8.33
CA SER A 268 -9.27 0.85 7.83
C SER A 268 -10.23 -0.23 8.29
N ALA A 269 -10.32 -1.33 7.52
CA ALA A 269 -11.23 -2.44 7.78
C ALA A 269 -10.49 -3.78 7.61
N GLY A 270 -10.64 -4.69 8.59
CA GLY A 270 -9.81 -5.89 8.70
C GLY A 270 -10.55 -7.23 8.58
N GLN A 271 -9.75 -8.30 8.44
CA GLN A 271 -10.21 -9.69 8.54
C GLN A 271 -10.65 -10.05 9.97
N ASP A 272 -10.20 -9.29 10.95
CA ASP A 272 -10.64 -9.31 12.34
C ASP A 272 -12.08 -8.81 12.55
N THR A 273 -12.77 -8.43 11.47
CA THR A 273 -14.15 -7.89 11.45
C THR A 273 -14.30 -6.51 12.10
N GLN A 274 -13.18 -5.84 12.38
CA GLN A 274 -13.14 -4.52 13.02
C GLN A 274 -12.98 -3.41 11.98
N PHE A 275 -13.67 -2.29 12.22
CA PHE A 275 -13.39 -0.99 11.63
C PHE A 275 -12.53 -0.18 12.59
N CYS A 276 -11.47 0.43 12.06
CA CYS A 276 -10.57 1.32 12.77
C CYS A 276 -10.62 2.72 12.14
N LEU A 277 -10.56 3.77 12.97
CA LEU A 277 -10.52 5.17 12.56
C LEU A 277 -9.30 5.85 13.18
N TRP A 278 -8.57 6.62 12.37
CA TRP A 278 -7.25 7.16 12.69
C TRP A 278 -7.17 8.63 12.30
N ASP A 279 -6.54 9.45 13.15
CA ASP A 279 -6.18 10.83 12.83
C ASP A 279 -4.67 10.95 12.56
N LEU A 280 -4.33 11.85 11.65
CA LEU A 280 -2.98 12.34 11.41
C LEU A 280 -2.95 13.82 11.77
N THR A 281 -2.17 14.12 12.81
CA THR A 281 -2.00 15.46 13.40
C THR A 281 -0.60 15.99 13.14
N GLU A 282 -0.42 17.31 13.24
CA GLU A 282 0.85 17.97 12.93
C GLU A 282 2.06 17.45 13.74
N ASP A 283 1.85 16.97 14.97
CA ASP A 283 2.91 16.43 15.83
C ASP A 283 3.37 15.02 15.42
N VAL A 284 2.51 14.24 14.75
CA VAL A 284 2.88 12.97 14.10
C VAL A 284 3.65 13.24 12.80
N LEU A 285 3.18 14.19 12.00
CA LEU A 285 3.73 14.49 10.67
C LEU A 285 5.05 15.26 10.76
N TYR A 286 5.14 16.19 11.71
CA TYR A 286 6.27 17.09 11.95
C TYR A 286 6.73 16.98 13.41
N PRO A 287 7.27 15.82 13.83
CA PRO A 287 7.72 15.60 15.21
C PRO A 287 8.81 16.61 15.57
N ARG A 288 8.45 17.61 16.38
CA ARG A 288 9.39 18.67 16.78
C ARG A 288 10.55 18.04 17.55
N PRO A 289 11.81 18.44 17.29
CA PRO A 289 12.92 18.01 18.13
C PRO A 289 12.61 18.40 19.58
N PRO A 290 12.92 17.53 20.57
CA PRO A 290 12.57 17.81 21.95
C PRO A 290 13.20 19.13 22.39
N LEU A 291 12.36 20.05 22.87
CA LEU A 291 12.83 21.36 23.36
C LEU A 291 13.97 21.12 24.34
N SER A 292 15.17 21.59 23.98
CA SER A 292 16.35 21.45 24.82
C SER A 292 16.05 22.15 26.14
N ARG A 293 15.87 21.35 27.20
CA ARG A 293 15.45 21.84 28.51
C ARG A 293 16.56 22.70 29.09
N ALA A 294 16.52 23.99 28.75
CA ALA A 294 17.47 24.98 29.20
C ALA A 294 17.54 24.92 30.72
N ARG A 295 18.66 24.42 31.24
CA ARG A 295 18.89 24.37 32.68
C ARG A 295 19.05 25.82 33.12
N THR A 296 18.02 26.36 33.75
CA THR A 296 18.03 27.66 34.41
C THR A 296 19.02 27.63 35.57
N LEU A 297 20.30 27.75 35.24
CA LEU A 297 21.36 27.99 36.20
C LEU A 297 21.19 29.42 36.71
N THR A 298 20.55 29.55 37.87
CA THR A 298 20.52 30.79 38.63
C THR A 298 21.92 31.09 39.15
N GLY A 299 22.72 31.77 38.33
CA GLY A 299 24.10 32.17 38.63
C GLY A 299 24.37 33.58 38.14
N SER A 300 24.41 34.54 39.07
CA SER A 300 24.77 35.94 38.84
C SER A 300 26.25 36.08 38.47
N GLY A 301 26.59 36.83 37.41
CA GLY A 301 27.98 36.89 36.95
C GLY A 301 28.33 37.87 35.82
N ASP A 302 27.96 39.14 35.98
CA ASP A 302 28.57 40.32 35.30
C ASP A 302 28.44 40.44 33.76
N ALA A 303 28.85 41.60 33.21
CA ALA A 303 28.55 42.05 31.85
C ALA A 303 29.74 41.98 30.86
N GLY A 304 29.45 41.68 29.58
CA GLY A 304 30.44 41.68 28.51
C GLY A 304 29.84 41.57 27.09
N VAL A 305 29.80 42.69 26.37
CA VAL A 305 29.32 42.87 24.98
C VAL A 305 30.26 43.95 24.40
N PRO A 306 30.84 43.86 23.16
CA PRO A 306 30.04 43.81 21.91
C PRO A 306 30.67 43.19 20.63
N VAL A 307 29.91 43.36 19.53
CA VAL A 307 30.26 43.31 18.07
C VAL A 307 30.30 41.93 17.37
N PRO A 308 29.60 41.73 16.23
CA PRO A 308 29.48 40.43 15.53
C PRO A 308 30.42 40.25 14.32
N GLY A 309 30.53 39.00 13.84
CA GLY A 309 31.18 38.63 12.57
C GLY A 309 30.27 37.79 11.67
N LEU A 310 30.27 38.09 10.36
CA LEU A 310 29.48 37.41 9.32
C LEU A 310 30.14 36.08 8.84
N PRO A 311 29.40 35.17 8.17
CA PRO A 311 29.75 33.75 8.13
C PRO A 311 30.86 33.38 7.13
N ARG A 312 31.51 32.24 7.38
CA ARG A 312 32.39 31.57 6.41
C ARG A 312 31.74 30.30 5.86
N SER A 313 31.73 30.19 4.54
CA SER A 313 31.36 28.99 3.79
C SER A 313 32.60 28.10 3.53
N LEU A 314 32.48 27.19 2.55
CA LEU A 314 33.42 26.14 2.10
C LEU A 314 33.22 24.81 2.86
N SER A 315 32.78 23.68 2.26
CA SER A 315 32.85 23.08 0.90
C SER A 315 34.05 22.17 0.64
N ARG A 316 33.78 20.84 0.61
CA ARG A 316 34.52 19.78 -0.13
C ARG A 316 35.96 19.50 0.37
N SER A 317 36.62 18.36 0.12
CA SER A 317 36.25 17.13 -0.63
C SER A 317 37.05 15.90 -0.12
N ASN A 318 36.78 14.71 -0.67
CA ASN A 318 37.53 13.46 -0.43
C ASN A 318 38.99 13.50 -0.91
N SER A 319 39.89 12.73 -0.26
CA SER A 319 40.93 11.94 -0.95
C SER A 319 41.60 10.85 -0.09
N LEU A 320 41.80 9.68 -0.71
CA LEU A 320 42.82 8.64 -0.48
C LEU A 320 43.64 8.59 -1.80
N PRO A 321 44.93 8.16 -1.86
CA PRO A 321 45.33 6.78 -1.55
C PRO A 321 46.81 6.51 -1.09
N GLN A 322 47.08 5.23 -0.74
CA GLN A 322 48.26 4.32 -0.94
C GLN A 322 49.62 4.78 -1.56
N PRO A 323 50.70 3.93 -1.63
CA PRO A 323 51.18 2.79 -0.78
C PRO A 323 52.73 2.64 -0.61
N ALA A 324 53.21 1.75 0.30
CA ALA A 324 54.47 0.95 0.29
C ALA A 324 54.57 0.14 1.64
N GLY A 325 55.32 -0.96 1.88
CA GLY A 325 56.32 -1.75 1.12
C GLY A 325 57.72 -1.70 1.78
N THR A 326 58.50 -2.76 2.09
CA THR A 326 58.41 -4.25 1.96
C THR A 326 59.49 -4.99 2.81
N GLY A 327 59.28 -6.27 3.21
CA GLY A 327 60.32 -7.24 3.69
C GLY A 327 60.08 -7.82 5.11
N SER A 328 59.95 -9.14 5.41
CA SER A 328 60.67 -10.40 5.06
C SER A 328 61.75 -10.77 6.10
N ALA A 329 61.86 -11.96 6.74
CA ALA A 329 61.13 -13.26 6.71
C ALA A 329 60.98 -13.84 8.17
N ARG A 330 61.13 -15.11 8.61
CA ARG A 330 61.58 -16.44 8.08
C ARG A 330 61.24 -17.61 9.06
N GLY A 331 60.71 -18.77 8.58
CA GLY A 331 60.86 -20.11 9.22
C GLY A 331 59.74 -20.69 10.15
N PRO A 332 59.28 -21.95 9.97
CA PRO A 332 58.31 -22.70 10.83
C PRO A 332 58.78 -24.18 11.12
N PRO A 333 57.95 -25.24 11.35
CA PRO A 333 56.70 -25.52 12.13
C PRO A 333 56.98 -26.65 13.21
N PRO A 334 56.12 -27.64 13.59
CA PRO A 334 54.64 -27.84 13.59
C PRO A 334 54.02 -28.31 14.96
N ASP A 335 52.68 -28.31 15.10
CA ASP A 335 51.81 -29.49 15.42
C ASP A 335 50.32 -29.10 15.69
N VAL A 336 49.44 -30.07 16.02
CA VAL A 336 47.99 -30.07 15.67
C VAL A 336 47.03 -30.29 16.92
N PRO A 337 45.70 -30.62 16.85
CA PRO A 337 44.62 -29.81 17.48
C PRO A 337 43.73 -30.62 18.47
N PRO A 338 42.38 -30.43 18.66
CA PRO A 338 41.44 -29.30 18.56
C PRO A 338 40.54 -29.11 19.84
N ALA A 339 39.40 -28.40 19.71
CA ALA A 339 38.16 -28.48 20.55
C ALA A 339 38.15 -27.72 21.92
N LEU A 340 37.03 -27.29 22.52
CA LEU A 340 35.58 -27.30 22.16
C LEU A 340 34.81 -26.25 23.00
N SER A 341 33.76 -25.60 22.48
CA SER A 341 32.53 -25.21 23.24
C SER A 341 31.49 -24.47 22.37
N VAL A 342 30.19 -24.81 22.52
CA VAL A 342 29.06 -24.15 21.82
C VAL A 342 27.89 -23.92 22.78
N GLY A 343 27.36 -22.68 22.80
CA GLY A 343 26.22 -22.26 23.61
C GLY A 343 24.86 -22.60 23.00
N ARG A 344 24.27 -23.69 23.49
CA ARG A 344 22.87 -24.15 23.42
C ARG A 344 21.79 -23.13 22.98
N PHE A 345 21.00 -23.52 21.98
CA PHE A 345 19.59 -23.09 21.85
C PHE A 345 18.67 -23.92 22.76
N ALA A 346 17.48 -23.41 23.07
CA ALA A 346 16.42 -24.14 23.75
C ALA A 346 15.35 -24.63 22.75
N THR A 347 15.03 -25.93 22.81
CA THR A 347 13.99 -26.56 21.99
C THR A 347 12.94 -27.17 22.93
N LEU A 348 11.68 -26.76 22.82
CA LEU A 348 10.58 -27.38 23.55
C LEU A 348 10.08 -28.61 22.79
N THR A 349 9.98 -29.74 23.50
CA THR A 349 9.43 -30.99 22.98
C THR A 349 8.01 -31.21 23.51
N LEU A 350 7.13 -31.71 22.64
CA LEU A 350 5.78 -32.16 22.99
C LEU A 350 5.76 -33.69 22.99
N GLN A 351 5.26 -34.29 24.07
CA GLN A 351 5.13 -35.75 24.21
C GLN A 351 3.73 -36.22 23.81
N GLU A 352 3.66 -37.35 23.11
CA GLU A 352 2.40 -38.08 22.91
C GLU A 352 2.05 -38.95 24.14
N ARG A 353 0.75 -39.09 24.43
CA ARG A 353 0.19 -40.16 25.26
C ARG A 353 -1.23 -40.48 24.79
N LYS A 354 -1.67 -41.74 24.92
CA LYS A 354 -2.81 -42.28 24.13
C LYS A 354 -3.91 -42.95 24.98
N GLY A 355 -5.07 -42.29 25.01
CA GLY A 355 -6.40 -42.88 25.27
C GLY A 355 -6.75 -43.24 26.73
N PRO A 356 -7.99 -43.73 27.00
CA PRO A 356 -9.11 -43.93 26.06
C PRO A 356 -10.46 -43.29 26.49
N SER A 357 -11.45 -43.37 25.59
CA SER A 357 -12.92 -43.17 25.75
C SER A 357 -13.48 -41.80 26.18
N GLY A 358 -14.72 -41.53 25.75
CA GLY A 358 -15.47 -40.28 25.96
C GLY A 358 -16.12 -39.80 24.64
N THR A 359 -17.44 -39.64 24.61
CA THR A 359 -18.19 -39.30 23.40
C THR A 359 -18.82 -37.91 23.47
N GLU A 360 -18.50 -37.05 22.50
CA GLU A 360 -19.41 -35.97 22.11
C GLU A 360 -19.22 -35.59 20.63
N LYS A 361 -20.22 -34.92 20.03
CA LYS A 361 -20.31 -34.68 18.58
C LYS A 361 -20.11 -33.21 18.26
N GLU A 362 -19.07 -32.89 17.49
CA GLU A 362 -18.84 -31.53 16.99
C GLU A 362 -18.86 -31.47 15.46
N HIS A 363 -19.42 -30.38 14.91
CA HIS A 363 -19.76 -30.26 13.49
C HIS A 363 -18.55 -29.92 12.60
N LYS A 364 -17.88 -30.94 12.06
CA LYS A 364 -16.85 -30.77 11.02
C LYS A 364 -17.44 -30.23 9.70
N ARG A 365 -17.37 -28.92 9.48
CA ARG A 365 -17.45 -28.34 8.14
C ARG A 365 -16.14 -28.60 7.39
N TYR A 366 -16.21 -29.31 6.27
CA TYR A 366 -15.07 -29.51 5.37
C TYR A 366 -14.76 -28.22 4.60
N HIS A 367 -13.51 -27.76 4.66
CA HIS A 367 -12.95 -26.84 3.67
C HIS A 367 -11.66 -27.43 3.10
N SER A 368 -11.78 -27.97 1.87
CA SER A 368 -10.67 -28.57 1.15
C SER A 368 -9.72 -27.49 0.63
N LEU A 369 -8.63 -27.23 1.35
CA LEU A 369 -7.53 -26.43 0.82
C LEU A 369 -6.80 -27.24 -0.27
N GLY A 370 -6.67 -26.66 -1.47
CA GLY A 370 -5.96 -27.29 -2.57
C GLY A 370 -4.46 -27.42 -2.27
N ASN A 371 -3.89 -28.59 -2.54
CA ASN A 371 -2.50 -28.89 -2.23
C ASN A 371 -1.51 -27.92 -2.90
N ILE A 372 -0.67 -27.26 -2.10
CA ILE A 372 0.56 -26.63 -2.59
C ILE A 372 1.59 -27.74 -2.84
N SER A 373 1.70 -28.20 -4.08
CA SER A 373 2.63 -29.26 -4.47
C SER A 373 4.08 -28.80 -4.40
N ARG A 374 4.85 -29.29 -3.42
CA ARG A 374 6.32 -29.22 -3.42
C ARG A 374 6.91 -30.15 -4.49
N SER A 375 6.97 -29.71 -5.74
CA SER A 375 7.75 -30.37 -6.79
C SER A 375 9.21 -29.90 -6.73
N GLY A 376 10.06 -30.67 -6.04
CA GLY A 376 11.48 -30.36 -5.87
C GLY A 376 12.35 -31.04 -6.92
N GLU A 377 12.56 -30.40 -8.06
CA GLU A 377 13.65 -30.75 -9.00
C GLU A 377 14.52 -29.52 -9.29
N LYS A 378 15.85 -29.70 -9.28
CA LYS A 378 16.82 -28.66 -9.62
C LYS A 378 17.26 -28.83 -11.08
N PRO A 379 17.08 -27.83 -11.95
CA PRO A 379 17.87 -27.73 -13.18
C PRO A 379 19.34 -27.44 -12.81
N PRO A 380 20.33 -28.06 -13.46
CA PRO A 380 21.72 -27.67 -13.31
C PRO A 380 22.05 -26.44 -14.17
N GLY A 381 22.50 -25.35 -13.51
CA GLY A 381 23.21 -24.24 -14.17
C GLY A 381 22.57 -22.85 -14.07
N GLY A 382 23.34 -21.90 -13.52
CA GLY A 382 23.65 -20.72 -14.32
C GLY A 382 22.76 -19.48 -14.28
N ALA A 383 21.98 -19.18 -13.23
CA ALA A 383 21.57 -17.79 -12.96
C ALA A 383 21.32 -17.55 -11.46
N GLY A 384 22.01 -16.57 -10.87
CA GLY A 384 21.74 -16.15 -9.49
C GLY A 384 20.57 -15.18 -9.43
N SER A 385 19.58 -15.45 -8.57
CA SER A 385 18.50 -14.49 -8.31
C SER A 385 19.10 -13.21 -7.69
N ARG A 386 19.10 -12.12 -8.46
CA ARG A 386 19.56 -10.79 -8.06
C ARG A 386 18.41 -9.82 -7.72
N GLY A 387 17.15 -10.28 -7.78
CA GLY A 387 15.96 -9.41 -7.66
C GLY A 387 15.29 -9.38 -6.30
N ARG A 388 15.45 -10.42 -5.47
CA ARG A 388 14.71 -10.52 -4.19
C ARG A 388 15.28 -9.57 -3.14
N LEU A 389 14.53 -8.53 -2.82
CA LEU A 389 14.81 -7.64 -1.69
C LEU A 389 14.67 -8.43 -0.37
N ASP A 390 15.78 -8.59 0.35
CA ASP A 390 15.86 -9.45 1.54
C ASP A 390 15.35 -8.71 2.79
N THR A 391 14.17 -9.09 3.29
CA THR A 391 13.52 -8.44 4.44
C THR A 391 14.44 -8.27 5.66
N ALA A 392 15.35 -9.21 5.91
CA ALA A 392 16.29 -9.13 7.03
C ALA A 392 17.37 -8.03 6.86
N LYS A 393 17.58 -7.55 5.63
CA LYS A 393 18.49 -6.44 5.29
C LYS A 393 17.79 -5.08 5.17
N VAL A 394 16.46 -5.07 5.02
CA VAL A 394 15.66 -3.84 4.85
C VAL A 394 15.15 -3.30 6.20
N LEU A 395 14.98 -4.16 7.21
CA LEU A 395 14.50 -3.76 8.54
C LEU A 395 15.52 -2.86 9.27
N GLY A 396 15.12 -1.63 9.59
CA GLY A 396 16.00 -0.58 10.11
C GLY A 396 16.73 0.22 9.01
N THR A 397 16.14 0.27 7.82
CA THR A 397 16.52 1.20 6.74
C THR A 397 15.36 2.18 6.47
N ALA A 398 15.58 3.24 5.70
CA ALA A 398 14.52 4.20 5.33
C ALA A 398 13.32 3.54 4.60
N LEU A 399 13.53 2.41 3.92
CA LEU A 399 12.48 1.64 3.23
C LEU A 399 11.59 0.84 4.20
N CYS A 400 12.11 0.43 5.36
CA CYS A 400 11.34 -0.17 6.45
C CYS A 400 12.00 0.15 7.80
N PRO A 401 11.70 1.32 8.41
CA PRO A 401 12.19 1.65 9.73
C PRO A 401 11.66 0.68 10.78
N ARG A 402 12.39 0.48 11.87
CA ARG A 402 11.94 -0.32 13.02
C ARG A 402 10.71 0.30 13.67
N ILE A 403 9.99 -0.48 14.46
CA ILE A 403 8.75 -0.03 15.11
C ILE A 403 8.96 1.13 16.11
N HIS A 404 10.18 1.30 16.62
CA HIS A 404 10.59 2.40 17.51
C HIS A 404 11.28 3.58 16.79
N GLU A 405 11.43 3.52 15.47
CA GLU A 405 12.04 4.58 14.65
C GLU A 405 10.98 5.51 14.02
N VAL A 406 9.70 5.19 14.17
CA VAL A 406 8.55 5.98 13.69
C VAL A 406 7.44 6.04 14.74
N PRO A 407 6.65 7.12 14.80
CA PRO A 407 5.41 7.20 15.58
C PRO A 407 4.49 5.98 15.40
N LEU A 408 3.93 5.50 16.52
CA LEU A 408 2.88 4.49 16.55
C LEU A 408 1.54 5.16 16.85
N LEU A 409 0.57 5.02 15.95
CA LEU A 409 -0.79 5.53 16.07
C LEU A 409 -1.67 4.51 16.81
N GLU A 410 -2.52 5.02 17.67
CA GLU A 410 -3.65 4.29 18.25
C GLU A 410 -4.95 4.71 17.53
N PRO A 411 -5.90 3.80 17.29
CA PRO A 411 -7.15 4.13 16.62
C PRO A 411 -8.12 4.83 17.60
N LEU A 412 -8.69 5.97 17.16
CA LEU A 412 -9.73 6.72 17.87
C LEU A 412 -10.96 5.85 18.17
N VAL A 413 -11.26 4.98 17.20
CA VAL A 413 -12.36 4.02 17.21
C VAL A 413 -11.79 2.72 16.68
N CYS A 414 -11.87 1.65 17.46
CA CYS A 414 -11.69 0.27 16.98
C CYS A 414 -12.92 -0.53 17.45
N LYS A 415 -13.74 -1.01 16.50
CA LYS A 415 -15.03 -1.66 16.78
C LYS A 415 -15.28 -2.82 15.82
N LYS A 416 -15.65 -3.99 16.34
CA LYS A 416 -16.26 -5.07 15.55
C LYS A 416 -17.62 -4.60 15.02
N ILE A 417 -17.80 -4.64 13.71
CA ILE A 417 -19.04 -4.17 13.03
C ILE A 417 -19.68 -5.21 12.10
N ALA A 418 -19.08 -6.39 11.93
CA ALA A 418 -19.60 -7.47 11.10
C ALA A 418 -19.41 -8.84 11.77
N HIS A 419 -20.13 -9.86 11.31
CA HIS A 419 -19.91 -11.25 11.75
C HIS A 419 -18.72 -11.87 11.04
N GLU A 420 -18.67 -11.72 9.71
CA GLU A 420 -17.57 -12.12 8.82
C GLU A 420 -16.61 -10.98 8.48
N ARG A 421 -15.47 -11.31 7.84
CA ARG A 421 -14.43 -10.35 7.44
C ARG A 421 -14.97 -9.18 6.61
N LEU A 422 -14.45 -7.98 6.87
CA LEU A 422 -14.78 -6.78 6.09
C LEU A 422 -14.00 -6.77 4.77
N THR A 423 -14.61 -6.23 3.71
CA THR A 423 -14.07 -6.23 2.34
C THR A 423 -14.21 -4.88 1.63
N VAL A 424 -15.01 -3.95 2.15
CA VAL A 424 -15.19 -2.61 1.60
C VAL A 424 -15.20 -1.58 2.73
N LEU A 425 -14.54 -0.44 2.49
CA LEU A 425 -14.66 0.78 3.27
C LEU A 425 -14.66 1.97 2.29
N LEU A 426 -15.68 2.82 2.37
CA LEU A 426 -15.80 4.06 1.58
C LEU A 426 -16.30 5.20 2.46
N PHE A 427 -15.77 6.40 2.26
CA PHE A 427 -16.26 7.64 2.88
C PHE A 427 -17.03 8.46 1.84
N LEU A 428 -18.28 8.79 2.13
CA LEU A 428 -19.17 9.64 1.33
C LEU A 428 -19.54 10.90 2.16
N GLU A 429 -20.19 11.89 1.55
CA GLU A 429 -20.52 13.14 2.24
C GLU A 429 -21.44 12.89 3.45
N ASP A 430 -22.51 12.13 3.27
CA ASP A 430 -23.53 11.90 4.30
C ASP A 430 -23.21 10.72 5.22
N CYS A 431 -22.34 9.81 4.80
CA CYS A 431 -22.18 8.51 5.44
C CYS A 431 -20.83 7.82 5.18
N ILE A 432 -20.52 6.81 6.00
CA ILE A 432 -19.50 5.80 5.75
C ILE A 432 -20.20 4.55 5.23
N VAL A 433 -19.66 3.89 4.22
CA VAL A 433 -20.17 2.60 3.70
C VAL A 433 -19.15 1.50 3.96
N THR A 434 -19.61 0.38 4.51
CA THR A 434 -18.79 -0.80 4.80
C THR A 434 -19.49 -2.07 4.32
N ALA A 435 -18.76 -3.06 3.81
CA ALA A 435 -19.34 -4.36 3.46
C ALA A 435 -18.53 -5.53 4.03
N CYS A 436 -19.20 -6.65 4.27
CA CYS A 436 -18.59 -7.91 4.73
C CYS A 436 -18.69 -9.02 3.68
N GLN A 437 -17.95 -10.11 3.91
CA GLN A 437 -17.90 -11.28 3.03
C GLN A 437 -19.26 -11.97 2.80
N GLU A 438 -20.24 -11.78 3.69
CA GLU A 438 -21.62 -12.30 3.57
C GLU A 438 -22.45 -11.56 2.50
N GLY A 439 -21.96 -10.43 1.98
CA GLY A 439 -22.66 -9.60 1.00
C GLY A 439 -23.58 -8.54 1.62
N LEU A 440 -23.53 -8.34 2.93
CA LEU A 440 -24.21 -7.21 3.59
C LEU A 440 -23.41 -5.92 3.32
N ILE A 441 -24.11 -4.91 2.82
CA ILE A 441 -23.59 -3.54 2.66
C ILE A 441 -24.30 -2.67 3.70
N CYS A 442 -23.52 -2.10 4.62
CA CYS A 442 -23.99 -1.28 5.72
C CYS A 442 -23.62 0.19 5.50
N THR A 443 -24.58 1.08 5.77
CA THR A 443 -24.41 2.54 5.69
C THR A 443 -24.49 3.14 7.09
N TRP A 444 -23.48 3.91 7.47
CA TRP A 444 -23.36 4.56 8.76
C TRP A 444 -23.48 6.08 8.56
N ALA A 445 -24.61 6.68 8.94
CA ALA A 445 -24.83 8.12 8.81
C ALA A 445 -23.79 8.92 9.62
N ARG A 446 -23.36 10.07 9.09
CA ARG A 446 -22.52 11.02 9.84
C ARG A 446 -23.37 11.79 10.86
N PRO A 447 -22.77 12.34 11.93
CA PRO A 447 -23.49 13.19 12.87
C PRO A 447 -24.13 14.40 12.15
N GLY A 448 -25.46 14.50 12.19
CA GLY A 448 -26.21 15.62 11.59
C GLY A 448 -26.59 15.45 10.12
N LYS A 449 -26.47 14.24 9.55
CA LYS A 449 -26.93 13.87 8.21
C LYS A 449 -27.98 12.76 8.27
#